data_AF-A0A0F4GJ63-F1
#
_entry.id   AF-A0A0F4GJ63-F1
#
_cell.length_a   1.000
_cell.length_b   1.000
_cell.length_c   1.000
_cell.angle_alpha   90.00
_cell.angle_beta   90.00
_cell.angle_gamma   90.00
#
_symmetry.space_group_name_H-M   'P 1'
#
loop_
_entity.id
_entity.type
_entity.pdbx_description
1 polymer ?
#
loop_
_entity_poly.entity_id
_entity_poly.type
_entity_poly.pdbx_seq_one_letter_code
_entity_poly.pdbx_strand_id
1 'polypeptide(L)'
;MCDRDEDSLVRIKEEYRAKLLQDSSLLAYDTSQIEERIARAQALQYRLDGGDTDEKLRRRYGQSARRWETIGLDRLSACLIAAHKFDEAVKRTQEAMTKQKGIDPTVTALSRFFHGNALWCAGQQQAAEGVWNSTTGVCSPAMGLCKEPSSEHADYLELLADAGIDFDSYDEQGFSALEYAVLSRDQTATAANKDDERMIDIIDRSLRKTLAADHERKMPQSTPQGAIRAVEAEVRQRHRQANVRRYYRNILQEHLRPQLKNSLQYSHDCVHTCRDPLSEVWKAGNENGYV
;
A
#
# COMPACT_ATOMS: atom_id res chain seq x y z
N MET A 1 -28.97 -29.15 41.28
CA MET A 1 -27.65 -28.74 40.72
C MET A 1 -27.83 -28.24 39.27
N CYS A 2 -28.70 -27.24 39.02
CA CYS A 2 -28.85 -26.63 37.68
C CYS A 2 -28.75 -25.09 37.66
N ASP A 3 -28.75 -24.39 38.80
CA ASP A 3 -28.84 -22.92 38.80
C ASP A 3 -27.51 -22.18 38.57
N ARG A 4 -26.37 -22.87 38.47
CA ARG A 4 -25.05 -22.19 38.28
C ARG A 4 -24.72 -21.86 36.81
N ASP A 5 -25.41 -22.47 35.85
CA ASP A 5 -25.18 -22.24 34.42
C ASP A 5 -25.94 -21.02 33.88
N GLU A 6 -27.13 -20.71 34.42
CA GLU A 6 -27.90 -19.54 33.98
C GLU A 6 -27.24 -18.20 34.36
N ASP A 7 -26.76 -18.05 35.59
CA ASP A 7 -26.08 -16.83 36.05
C ASP A 7 -24.78 -16.56 35.27
N SER A 8 -24.09 -17.62 34.86
CA SER A 8 -22.84 -17.52 34.08
C SER A 8 -23.12 -17.11 32.64
N LEU A 9 -24.20 -17.63 32.03
CA LEU A 9 -24.66 -17.24 30.69
C LEU A 9 -25.21 -15.81 30.64
N VAL A 10 -25.90 -15.36 31.69
CA VAL A 10 -26.37 -13.97 31.81
C VAL A 10 -25.17 -13.02 31.89
N ARG A 11 -24.18 -13.33 32.73
CA ARG A 11 -22.97 -12.51 32.87
C ARG A 11 -22.16 -12.41 31.57
N ILE A 12 -21.99 -13.52 30.84
CA ILE A 12 -21.32 -13.52 29.53
C ILE A 12 -22.09 -12.64 28.52
N LYS A 13 -23.43 -12.71 28.52
CA LYS A 13 -24.28 -11.87 27.64
C LYS A 13 -24.17 -10.39 28.00
N GLU A 14 -24.11 -10.05 29.27
CA GLU A 14 -23.95 -8.68 29.75
C GLU A 14 -22.57 -8.10 29.41
N GLU A 15 -21.50 -8.87 29.63
CA GLU A 15 -20.13 -8.50 29.25
C GLU A 15 -20.01 -8.32 27.73
N TYR A 16 -20.61 -9.22 26.94
CA TYR A 16 -20.65 -9.11 25.48
C TYR A 16 -21.43 -7.87 25.02
N ARG A 17 -22.58 -7.59 25.64
CA ARG A 17 -23.38 -6.39 25.33
C ARG A 17 -22.66 -5.11 25.70
N ALA A 18 -21.97 -5.07 26.85
CA ALA A 18 -21.17 -3.92 27.28
C ALA A 18 -20.03 -3.65 26.28
N LYS A 19 -19.35 -4.71 25.83
CA LYS A 19 -18.31 -4.60 24.79
C LYS A 19 -18.86 -4.08 23.46
N LEU A 20 -19.98 -4.62 22.99
CA LEU A 20 -20.65 -4.13 21.77
C LEU A 20 -21.05 -2.65 21.86
N LEU A 21 -21.57 -2.21 23.02
CA LEU A 21 -21.91 -0.81 23.25
C LEU A 21 -20.67 0.09 23.25
N GLN A 22 -19.58 -0.37 23.87
CA GLN A 22 -18.30 0.32 23.86
C GLN A 22 -17.74 0.46 22.44
N ASP A 23 -17.71 -0.63 21.68
CA ASP A 23 -17.23 -0.65 20.29
C ASP A 23 -18.07 0.27 19.40
N SER A 24 -19.41 0.27 19.58
CA SER A 24 -20.31 1.18 18.86
C SER A 24 -20.07 2.65 19.22
N SER A 25 -19.81 2.95 20.49
CA SER A 25 -19.53 4.33 20.94
C SER A 25 -18.20 4.86 20.41
N LEU A 26 -17.17 4.00 20.36
CA LEU A 26 -15.86 4.33 19.81
C LEU A 26 -15.96 4.60 18.30
N LEU A 27 -16.67 3.72 17.58
CA LEU A 27 -16.90 3.90 16.14
C LEU A 27 -17.62 5.21 15.82
N ALA A 28 -18.63 5.58 16.61
CA ALA A 28 -19.35 6.85 16.44
C ALA A 28 -18.44 8.07 16.70
N TYR A 29 -17.61 8.00 17.74
CA TYR A 29 -16.63 9.05 18.04
C TYR A 29 -15.61 9.21 16.91
N ASP A 30 -15.02 8.12 16.44
CA ASP A 30 -14.03 8.13 15.35
C ASP A 30 -14.63 8.66 14.05
N THR A 31 -15.87 8.25 13.73
CA THR A 31 -16.62 8.78 12.58
C THR A 31 -16.74 10.30 12.67
N SER A 32 -17.18 10.83 13.83
CA SER A 32 -17.33 12.27 14.04
C SER A 32 -16.00 13.03 13.91
N GLN A 33 -14.91 12.47 14.44
CA GLN A 33 -13.57 13.06 14.35
C GLN A 33 -13.06 13.12 12.90
N ILE A 34 -13.34 12.10 12.10
CA ILE A 34 -12.96 12.07 10.68
C ILE A 34 -13.80 13.07 9.87
N GLU A 35 -15.11 13.11 10.09
CA GLU A 35 -16.01 14.08 9.46
C GLU A 35 -15.57 15.53 9.74
N GLU A 36 -15.19 15.83 10.98
CA GLU A 36 -14.67 17.15 11.35
C GLU A 36 -13.38 17.49 10.58
N ARG A 37 -12.45 16.53 10.42
CA ARG A 37 -11.21 16.74 9.65
C ARG A 37 -11.48 16.98 8.17
N ILE A 38 -12.44 16.26 7.58
CA ILE A 38 -12.91 16.48 6.20
C ILE A 38 -13.47 17.90 6.07
N ALA A 39 -14.37 18.31 6.97
CA ALA A 39 -14.99 19.63 6.95
C ALA A 39 -13.93 20.75 7.08
N ARG A 40 -12.94 20.59 7.96
CA ARG A 40 -11.82 21.54 8.10
C ARG A 40 -10.98 21.63 6.82
N ALA A 41 -10.70 20.50 6.16
CA ALA A 41 -9.96 20.47 4.91
C ALA A 41 -10.74 21.16 3.77
N GLN A 42 -12.05 20.94 3.68
CA GLN A 42 -12.93 21.61 2.72
C GLN A 42 -13.03 23.12 2.98
N ALA A 43 -13.22 23.53 4.24
CA ALA A 43 -13.25 24.93 4.62
C ALA A 43 -11.93 25.65 4.29
N LEU A 44 -10.80 24.96 4.45
CA LEU A 44 -9.50 25.49 4.04
C LEU A 44 -9.43 25.69 2.52
N GLN A 45 -9.86 24.71 1.72
CA GLN A 45 -9.92 24.85 0.26
C GLN A 45 -10.77 26.05 -0.17
N TYR A 46 -11.99 26.16 0.37
CA TYR A 46 -12.88 27.28 0.09
C TYR A 46 -12.25 28.64 0.39
N ARG A 47 -11.56 28.76 1.54
CA ARG A 47 -10.85 29.99 1.91
C ARG A 47 -9.69 30.33 0.98
N LEU A 48 -8.95 29.32 0.51
CA LEU A 48 -7.82 29.52 -0.41
C LEU A 48 -8.30 29.97 -1.80
N ASP A 49 -9.49 29.52 -2.22
CA ASP A 49 -10.10 29.88 -3.50
C ASP A 49 -10.78 31.27 -3.47
N GLY A 50 -11.19 31.74 -2.28
CA GLY A 50 -11.92 33.01 -2.03
C GLY A 50 -11.20 34.34 -2.29
N GLY A 51 -10.19 34.38 -3.16
CA GLY A 51 -9.75 35.62 -3.83
C GLY A 51 -8.69 36.50 -3.16
N ASP A 52 -8.56 36.53 -1.83
CA ASP A 52 -7.59 37.43 -1.13
C ASP A 52 -6.36 36.71 -0.56
N THR A 53 -6.19 35.43 -0.90
CA THR A 53 -5.04 34.64 -0.44
C THR A 53 -3.86 34.75 -1.40
N ASP A 54 -2.66 34.96 -0.85
CA ASP A 54 -1.37 34.91 -1.57
C ASP A 54 -1.28 33.62 -2.41
N GLU A 55 -0.97 33.77 -3.70
CA GLU A 55 -0.82 32.67 -4.65
C GLU A 55 0.18 31.59 -4.19
N LYS A 56 1.24 31.97 -3.47
CA LYS A 56 2.19 31.03 -2.87
C LYS A 56 1.54 30.20 -1.75
N LEU A 57 0.71 30.81 -0.91
CA LEU A 57 -0.03 30.11 0.14
C LEU A 57 -1.09 29.19 -0.48
N ARG A 58 -1.81 29.67 -1.50
CA ARG A 58 -2.78 28.87 -2.27
C ARG A 58 -2.13 27.63 -2.86
N ARG A 59 -0.99 27.76 -3.53
CA ARG A 59 -0.26 26.60 -4.08
C ARG A 59 0.23 25.65 -3.00
N ARG A 60 0.83 26.18 -1.93
CA ARG A 60 1.42 25.37 -0.86
C ARG A 60 0.36 24.57 -0.11
N TYR A 61 -0.75 25.20 0.27
CA TYR A 61 -1.76 24.58 1.13
C TYR A 61 -2.93 23.97 0.35
N GLY A 62 -3.20 24.41 -0.88
CA GLY A 62 -4.32 23.88 -1.66
C GLY A 62 -4.15 22.42 -2.07
N GLN A 63 -2.90 21.99 -2.35
CA GLN A 63 -2.62 20.57 -2.58
C GLN A 63 -2.72 19.74 -1.29
N SER A 64 -2.19 20.25 -0.17
CA SER A 64 -2.29 19.59 1.13
C SER A 64 -3.74 19.45 1.59
N ALA A 65 -4.55 20.49 1.45
CA ALA A 65 -5.95 20.49 1.86
C ALA A 65 -6.77 19.46 1.07
N ARG A 66 -6.58 19.38 -0.25
CA ARG A 66 -7.19 18.33 -1.07
C ARG A 66 -6.75 16.93 -0.64
N ARG A 67 -5.45 16.74 -0.39
CA ARG A 67 -4.92 15.46 0.08
C ARG A 67 -5.53 15.06 1.43
N TRP A 68 -5.66 15.98 2.38
CA TRP A 68 -6.26 15.72 3.68
C TRP A 68 -7.75 15.38 3.58
N GLU A 69 -8.48 16.06 2.69
CA GLU A 69 -9.88 15.71 2.40
C GLU A 69 -9.99 14.29 1.83
N THR A 70 -9.20 13.95 0.81
CA THR A 70 -9.15 12.61 0.21
C THR A 70 -8.83 11.53 1.25
N ILE A 71 -7.77 11.70 2.04
CA ILE A 71 -7.40 10.74 3.09
C ILE A 71 -8.53 10.63 4.13
N GLY A 72 -9.17 11.75 4.48
CA GLY A 72 -10.32 11.75 5.38
C GLY A 72 -11.49 10.94 4.83
N LEU A 73 -11.87 11.14 3.58
CA LEU A 73 -12.94 10.40 2.91
C LEU A 73 -12.63 8.90 2.83
N ASP A 74 -11.39 8.54 2.50
CA ASP A 74 -10.91 7.16 2.48
C ASP A 74 -11.04 6.50 3.86
N ARG A 75 -10.57 7.17 4.92
CA ARG A 75 -10.66 6.67 6.29
C ARG A 75 -12.09 6.63 6.83
N LEU A 76 -12.94 7.59 6.44
CA LEU A 76 -14.37 7.59 6.79
C LEU A 76 -15.06 6.34 6.23
N SER A 77 -14.65 5.88 5.05
CA SER A 77 -15.21 4.67 4.44
C SER A 77 -14.99 3.43 5.31
N ALA A 78 -13.85 3.31 6.00
CA ALA A 78 -13.59 2.20 6.92
C ALA A 78 -14.58 2.21 8.11
N CYS A 79 -14.85 3.40 8.68
CA CYS A 79 -15.86 3.54 9.73
C CYS A 79 -17.27 3.20 9.23
N LEU A 80 -17.62 3.63 8.02
CA LEU A 80 -18.92 3.34 7.41
C LEU A 80 -19.08 1.84 7.11
N ILE A 81 -18.03 1.16 6.63
CA ILE A 81 -18.01 -0.29 6.43
C ILE A 81 -18.21 -1.01 7.78
N ALA A 82 -17.49 -0.61 8.82
CA ALA A 82 -17.65 -1.17 10.16
C ALA A 82 -19.07 -0.95 10.73
N ALA A 83 -19.73 0.15 10.35
CA ALA A 83 -21.12 0.43 10.68
C ALA A 83 -22.14 -0.22 9.72
N HIS A 84 -21.70 -1.08 8.79
CA HIS A 84 -22.52 -1.71 7.75
C HIS A 84 -23.26 -0.73 6.82
N LYS A 85 -22.73 0.50 6.66
CA LYS A 85 -23.25 1.54 5.76
C LYS A 85 -22.51 1.52 4.42
N PHE A 86 -22.58 0.39 3.71
CA PHE A 86 -21.75 0.14 2.53
C PHE A 86 -22.00 1.12 1.38
N ASP A 87 -23.27 1.45 1.08
CA ASP A 87 -23.59 2.41 0.02
C ASP A 87 -23.02 3.81 0.30
N GLU A 88 -23.05 4.23 1.56
CA GLU A 88 -22.45 5.50 1.96
C GLU A 88 -20.92 5.43 1.83
N ALA A 89 -20.28 4.33 2.22
CA ALA A 89 -18.85 4.11 2.05
C ALA A 89 -18.43 4.21 0.57
N VAL A 90 -19.19 3.59 -0.34
CA VAL A 90 -18.96 3.69 -1.79
C VAL A 90 -19.09 5.14 -2.25
N LYS A 91 -20.11 5.86 -1.79
CA LYS A 91 -20.29 7.28 -2.15
C LYS A 91 -19.11 8.15 -1.71
N ARG A 92 -18.63 7.99 -0.47
CA ARG A 92 -17.51 8.79 0.07
C ARG A 92 -16.19 8.50 -0.64
N THR A 93 -15.91 7.23 -0.91
CA THR A 93 -14.69 6.84 -1.65
C THR A 93 -14.76 7.26 -3.11
N GLN A 94 -15.94 7.21 -3.74
CA GLN A 94 -16.13 7.74 -5.09
C GLN A 94 -15.85 9.25 -5.15
N GLU A 95 -16.30 10.00 -4.14
CA GLU A 95 -15.97 11.42 -4.01
C GLU A 95 -14.45 11.62 -3.90
N ALA A 96 -13.76 10.83 -3.07
CA ALA A 96 -12.29 10.86 -2.96
C ALA A 96 -11.61 10.59 -4.32
N MET A 97 -12.11 9.61 -5.08
CA MET A 97 -11.59 9.24 -6.40
C MET A 97 -11.72 10.37 -7.44
N THR A 98 -12.78 11.19 -7.38
CA THR A 98 -12.92 12.35 -8.30
C THR A 98 -11.88 13.45 -8.06
N LYS A 99 -11.26 13.47 -6.86
CA LYS A 99 -10.33 14.51 -6.42
C LYS A 99 -8.85 14.15 -6.64
N GLN A 100 -8.53 13.00 -7.25
CA GLN A 100 -7.16 12.46 -7.36
C GLN A 100 -6.26 13.19 -8.37
N LYS A 101 -6.78 14.09 -9.20
CA LYS A 101 -5.99 14.73 -10.25
C LYS A 101 -4.83 15.54 -9.67
N GLY A 102 -3.59 15.16 -10.00
CA GLY A 102 -2.37 15.82 -9.54
C GLY A 102 -2.02 15.52 -8.07
N ILE A 103 -2.66 14.52 -7.46
CA ILE A 103 -2.29 13.96 -6.17
C ILE A 103 -1.13 12.96 -6.38
N ASP A 104 -0.37 12.73 -5.30
CA ASP A 104 0.70 11.73 -5.27
C ASP A 104 0.19 10.33 -5.69
N PRO A 105 0.94 9.56 -6.51
CA PRO A 105 0.53 8.24 -6.97
C PRO A 105 0.24 7.25 -5.84
N THR A 106 0.96 7.33 -4.71
CA THR A 106 0.76 6.44 -3.55
C THR A 106 -0.57 6.74 -2.87
N VAL A 107 -0.89 8.03 -2.67
CA VAL A 107 -2.20 8.42 -2.13
C VAL A 107 -3.31 7.98 -3.06
N THR A 108 -3.13 8.14 -4.38
CA THR A 108 -4.10 7.67 -5.37
C THR A 108 -4.30 6.15 -5.30
N ALA A 109 -3.22 5.38 -5.13
CA ALA A 109 -3.27 3.93 -4.97
C ALA A 109 -4.03 3.52 -3.70
N LEU A 110 -3.81 4.21 -2.58
CA LEU A 110 -4.54 3.96 -1.33
C LEU A 110 -6.02 4.34 -1.47
N SER A 111 -6.36 5.45 -2.12
CA SER A 111 -7.77 5.77 -2.39
C SER A 111 -8.45 4.73 -3.28
N ARG A 112 -7.74 4.18 -4.27
CA ARG A 112 -8.23 3.02 -5.05
C ARG A 112 -8.46 1.80 -4.18
N PHE A 113 -7.55 1.52 -3.22
CA PHE A 113 -7.76 0.46 -2.24
C PHE A 113 -9.09 0.65 -1.51
N PHE A 114 -9.28 1.80 -0.85
CA PHE A 114 -10.48 2.07 -0.05
C PHE A 114 -11.76 2.07 -0.88
N HIS A 115 -11.71 2.58 -2.11
CA HIS A 115 -12.85 2.52 -3.02
C HIS A 115 -13.20 1.08 -3.41
N GLY A 116 -12.20 0.27 -3.80
CA GLY A 116 -12.42 -1.14 -4.08
C GLY A 116 -12.93 -1.90 -2.85
N ASN A 117 -12.44 -1.60 -1.64
CA ASN A 117 -12.90 -2.23 -0.41
C ASN A 117 -14.38 -1.90 -0.13
N ALA A 118 -14.78 -0.64 -0.30
CA ALA A 118 -16.18 -0.25 -0.16
C ALA A 118 -17.08 -0.97 -1.18
N LEU A 119 -16.65 -1.08 -2.44
CA LEU A 119 -17.35 -1.84 -3.49
C LEU A 119 -17.45 -3.32 -3.13
N TRP A 120 -16.36 -3.92 -2.65
CA TRP A 120 -16.29 -5.31 -2.24
C TRP A 120 -17.29 -5.62 -1.11
N CYS A 121 -17.29 -4.80 -0.05
CA CYS A 121 -18.25 -4.92 1.05
C CYS A 121 -19.71 -4.67 0.63
N ALA A 122 -19.94 -3.84 -0.39
CA ALA A 122 -21.26 -3.64 -1.00
C ALA A 122 -21.70 -4.78 -1.95
N GLY A 123 -20.91 -5.86 -2.06
CA GLY A 123 -21.20 -7.00 -2.94
C GLY A 123 -20.87 -6.77 -4.42
N GLN A 124 -20.20 -5.66 -4.76
CA GLN A 124 -19.81 -5.30 -6.13
C GLN A 124 -18.40 -5.79 -6.47
N GLN A 125 -18.16 -7.11 -6.32
CA GLN A 125 -16.82 -7.71 -6.40
C GLN A 125 -16.09 -7.43 -7.72
N GLN A 126 -16.76 -7.59 -8.86
CA GLN A 126 -16.15 -7.31 -10.17
C GLN A 126 -15.71 -5.85 -10.32
N ALA A 127 -16.48 -4.90 -9.77
CA ALA A 127 -16.12 -3.49 -9.79
C ALA A 127 -14.92 -3.22 -8.86
N ALA A 128 -14.90 -3.86 -7.68
CA ALA A 128 -13.76 -3.77 -6.76
C ALA A 128 -12.47 -4.29 -7.40
N GLU A 129 -12.51 -5.47 -8.01
CA GLU A 129 -11.37 -6.06 -8.74
C GLU A 129 -10.90 -5.15 -9.88
N GLY A 130 -11.82 -4.56 -10.63
CA GLY A 130 -11.49 -3.61 -11.71
C GLY A 130 -10.79 -2.34 -11.22
N VAL A 131 -11.10 -1.87 -10.01
CA VAL A 131 -10.43 -0.72 -9.39
C VAL A 131 -9.07 -1.11 -8.82
N TRP A 132 -8.96 -2.32 -8.23
CA TRP A 132 -7.73 -2.80 -7.64
C TRP A 132 -6.67 -3.19 -8.66
N ASN A 133 -7.07 -3.85 -9.75
CA ASN A 133 -6.23 -4.14 -10.91
C ASN A 133 -6.10 -2.87 -11.76
N SER A 134 -5.33 -1.90 -11.25
CA SER A 134 -4.99 -0.67 -11.97
C SER A 134 -4.24 -0.98 -13.28
N THR A 135 -4.33 -0.06 -14.25
CA THR A 135 -3.54 -0.15 -15.48
C THR A 135 -2.05 -0.29 -15.17
N THR A 136 -1.37 -1.22 -15.85
CA THR A 136 0.08 -1.42 -15.76
C THR A 136 0.83 -0.09 -15.95
N GLY A 137 1.91 0.12 -15.20
CA GLY A 137 2.70 1.36 -15.25
C GLY A 137 2.17 2.48 -14.36
N VAL A 138 1.34 2.16 -13.36
CA VAL A 138 0.90 3.07 -12.29
C VAL A 138 1.00 2.35 -10.95
N CYS A 139 1.38 3.07 -9.89
CA CYS A 139 1.32 2.56 -8.53
C CYS A 139 -0.05 1.91 -8.21
N SER A 140 -0.04 0.60 -7.99
CA SER A 140 -1.23 -0.19 -7.64
C SER A 140 -1.51 -0.12 -6.14
N PRO A 141 -2.74 -0.46 -5.68
CA PRO A 141 -3.08 -0.59 -4.27
C PRO A 141 -2.10 -1.45 -3.47
N ALA A 142 -1.72 -2.62 -4.00
CA ALA A 142 -0.76 -3.51 -3.35
C ALA A 142 0.61 -2.83 -3.16
N MET A 143 1.11 -2.12 -4.19
CA MET A 143 2.36 -1.35 -4.08
C MET A 143 2.24 -0.22 -3.05
N GLY A 144 1.12 0.51 -3.05
CA GLY A 144 0.88 1.62 -2.12
C GLY A 144 0.93 1.18 -0.66
N LEU A 145 0.28 0.06 -0.33
CA LEU A 145 0.28 -0.54 1.01
C LEU A 145 1.69 -0.96 1.46
N CYS A 146 2.51 -1.50 0.54
CA CYS A 146 3.88 -1.94 0.83
C CYS A 146 4.88 -0.81 1.10
N LYS A 147 4.54 0.44 0.76
CA LYS A 147 5.41 1.61 1.03
C LYS A 147 5.40 2.04 2.49
N GLU A 148 4.39 1.65 3.25
CA GLU A 148 4.23 2.00 4.67
C GLU A 148 3.81 0.75 5.46
N PRO A 149 4.76 -0.11 5.86
CA PRO A 149 4.45 -1.35 6.58
C PRO A 149 3.71 -1.08 7.89
N SER A 150 2.58 -1.76 8.08
CA SER A 150 1.81 -1.77 9.32
C SER A 150 0.89 -2.98 9.37
N SER A 151 0.49 -3.40 10.57
CA SER A 151 -0.45 -4.50 10.76
C SER A 151 -1.75 -4.30 9.98
N GLU A 152 -2.27 -3.06 9.98
CA GLU A 152 -3.47 -2.69 9.21
C GLU A 152 -3.26 -2.88 7.70
N HIS A 153 -2.15 -2.39 7.15
CA HIS A 153 -1.86 -2.56 5.73
C HIS A 153 -1.62 -4.03 5.37
N ALA A 154 -1.11 -4.84 6.29
CA ALA A 154 -0.97 -6.28 6.07
C ALA A 154 -2.34 -6.97 6.00
N ASP A 155 -3.31 -6.58 6.83
CA ASP A 155 -4.70 -7.07 6.73
C ASP A 155 -5.35 -6.66 5.40
N TYR A 156 -5.09 -5.43 4.94
CA TYR A 156 -5.56 -4.96 3.64
C TYR A 156 -4.90 -5.70 2.47
N LEU A 157 -3.62 -6.05 2.56
CA LEU A 157 -2.95 -6.88 1.56
C LEU A 157 -3.50 -8.31 1.54
N GLU A 158 -3.84 -8.88 2.70
CA GLU A 158 -4.50 -10.19 2.77
C GLU A 158 -5.83 -10.17 2.03
N LEU A 159 -6.64 -9.12 2.22
CA LEU A 159 -7.89 -8.95 1.47
C LEU A 159 -7.66 -8.94 -0.06
N LEU A 160 -6.64 -8.21 -0.53
CA LEU A 160 -6.30 -8.18 -1.96
C LEU A 160 -5.83 -9.56 -2.46
N ALA A 161 -5.03 -10.27 -1.67
CA ALA A 161 -4.55 -11.61 -1.98
C ALA A 161 -5.68 -12.64 -2.07
N ASP A 162 -6.65 -12.56 -1.16
CA ASP A 162 -7.83 -13.41 -1.15
C ASP A 162 -8.79 -13.10 -2.30
N ALA A 163 -8.87 -11.83 -2.69
CA ALA A 163 -9.58 -11.40 -3.90
C ALA A 163 -8.86 -11.76 -5.22
N GLY A 164 -7.66 -12.37 -5.16
CA GLY A 164 -6.92 -12.81 -6.34
C GLY A 164 -6.34 -11.67 -7.18
N ILE A 165 -6.07 -10.51 -6.56
CA ILE A 165 -5.46 -9.35 -7.22
C ILE A 165 -4.03 -9.67 -7.66
N ASP A 166 -3.59 -9.05 -8.76
CA ASP A 166 -2.25 -9.26 -9.29
C ASP A 166 -1.18 -8.43 -8.56
N PHE A 167 -0.25 -9.13 -7.91
CA PHE A 167 0.88 -8.54 -7.19
C PHE A 167 2.14 -8.43 -8.05
N ASP A 168 2.14 -8.97 -9.27
CA ASP A 168 3.28 -9.02 -10.20
C ASP A 168 3.26 -7.89 -11.23
N SER A 169 2.38 -6.91 -11.05
CA SER A 169 2.39 -5.67 -11.82
C SER A 169 3.57 -4.78 -11.42
N TYR A 170 3.96 -3.89 -12.34
CA TYR A 170 5.02 -2.90 -12.13
C TYR A 170 4.47 -1.49 -12.33
N ASP A 171 4.94 -0.55 -11.52
CA ASP A 171 4.61 0.87 -11.63
C ASP A 171 5.47 1.59 -12.70
N GLU A 172 5.30 2.90 -12.81
CA GLU A 172 6.06 3.76 -13.73
C GLU A 172 7.57 3.80 -13.46
N GLN A 173 7.99 3.37 -12.28
CA GLN A 173 9.40 3.30 -11.85
C GLN A 173 9.97 1.90 -12.05
N GLY A 174 9.15 0.96 -12.54
CA GLY A 174 9.50 -0.44 -12.70
C GLY A 174 9.65 -1.17 -11.38
N PHE A 175 8.89 -0.78 -10.35
CA PHE A 175 8.81 -1.44 -9.06
C PHE A 175 7.47 -2.16 -8.88
N SER A 176 7.54 -3.39 -8.38
CA SER A 176 6.43 -4.25 -7.97
C SER A 176 6.12 -4.10 -6.47
N ALA A 177 5.01 -4.71 -6.04
CA ALA A 177 4.65 -4.75 -4.61
C ALA A 177 5.74 -5.43 -3.76
N LEU A 178 6.33 -6.53 -4.25
CA LEU A 178 7.42 -7.23 -3.57
C LEU A 178 8.65 -6.32 -3.39
N GLU A 179 9.01 -5.57 -4.43
CA GLU A 179 10.17 -4.69 -4.36
C GLU A 179 9.95 -3.57 -3.36
N TYR A 180 8.75 -2.98 -3.29
CA TYR A 180 8.41 -2.01 -2.24
C TYR A 180 8.41 -2.64 -0.85
N ALA A 181 7.88 -3.84 -0.66
CA ALA A 181 7.89 -4.51 0.65
C ALA A 181 9.32 -4.78 1.14
N VAL A 182 10.19 -5.27 0.25
CA VAL A 182 11.62 -5.50 0.55
C VAL A 182 12.35 -4.19 0.83
N LEU A 183 12.03 -3.12 0.10
CA LEU A 183 12.60 -1.78 0.32
C LEU A 183 12.21 -1.17 1.66
N SER A 184 10.96 -1.36 2.07
CA SER A 184 10.40 -0.81 3.32
C SER A 184 10.77 -1.64 4.56
N ARG A 185 11.35 -2.83 4.37
CA ARG A 185 11.80 -3.72 5.45
C ARG A 185 12.81 -3.02 6.35
N ASP A 186 12.55 -2.98 7.65
CA ASP A 186 13.50 -2.44 8.64
C ASP A 186 14.61 -3.47 8.90
N GLN A 187 15.87 -3.03 8.90
CA GLN A 187 17.03 -3.90 9.19
C GLN A 187 17.35 -3.98 10.68
N THR A 188 16.79 -3.08 11.49
CA THR A 188 16.95 -3.13 12.93
C THR A 188 16.05 -4.25 13.45
N ALA A 189 16.62 -5.46 13.59
CA ALA A 189 15.93 -6.65 14.06
C ALA A 189 15.48 -6.48 15.53
N THR A 190 14.40 -5.73 15.72
CA THR A 190 13.62 -5.72 16.94
C THR A 190 12.36 -6.54 16.72
N ALA A 191 11.69 -6.96 17.79
CA ALA A 191 10.42 -7.70 17.70
C ALA A 191 9.29 -6.93 16.95
N ALA A 192 9.55 -5.70 16.50
CA ALA A 192 8.67 -4.83 15.72
C ALA A 192 8.66 -5.14 14.20
N ASN A 193 9.59 -5.93 13.66
CA ASN A 193 9.66 -6.26 12.22
C ASN A 193 8.80 -7.48 11.85
N LYS A 194 7.57 -7.54 12.36
CA LYS A 194 6.64 -8.64 12.03
C LYS A 194 5.73 -8.29 10.87
N ASP A 195 5.40 -7.01 10.71
CA ASP A 195 4.44 -6.58 9.72
C ASP A 195 5.05 -6.56 8.31
N ASP A 196 6.32 -6.15 8.16
CA ASP A 196 7.05 -6.20 6.89
C ASP A 196 7.27 -7.64 6.41
N GLU A 197 7.70 -8.55 7.29
CA GLU A 197 7.79 -9.98 6.96
C GLU A 197 6.43 -10.58 6.59
N ARG A 198 5.39 -10.25 7.37
CA ARG A 198 4.01 -10.70 7.07
C ARG A 198 3.57 -10.22 5.69
N MET A 199 3.83 -8.97 5.34
CA MET A 199 3.51 -8.46 4.01
C MET A 199 4.25 -9.22 2.91
N ILE A 200 5.55 -9.48 3.09
CA ILE A 200 6.33 -10.28 2.15
C ILE A 200 5.73 -11.69 1.99
N ASP A 201 5.34 -12.34 3.08
CA ASP A 201 4.70 -13.67 3.05
C ASP A 201 3.36 -13.66 2.29
N ILE A 202 2.56 -12.60 2.44
CA ILE A 202 1.29 -12.42 1.70
C ILE A 202 1.57 -12.29 0.20
N ILE A 203 2.53 -11.45 -0.16
CA ILE A 203 2.92 -11.21 -1.55
C ILE A 203 3.45 -12.50 -2.16
N ASP A 204 4.32 -13.23 -1.45
CA ASP A 204 4.90 -14.48 -1.90
C ASP A 204 3.84 -15.57 -2.14
N ARG A 205 2.85 -15.69 -1.26
CA ARG A 205 1.71 -16.62 -1.48
C ARG A 205 0.94 -16.25 -2.75
N SER A 206 0.68 -14.96 -2.96
CA SER A 206 -0.06 -14.48 -4.13
C SER A 206 0.74 -14.70 -5.43
N LEU A 207 2.03 -14.35 -5.43
CA LEU A 207 2.94 -14.61 -6.55
C LEU A 207 3.04 -16.10 -6.88
N ARG A 208 3.16 -16.98 -5.88
CA ARG A 208 3.17 -18.43 -6.11
C ARG A 208 1.90 -18.91 -6.81
N LYS A 209 0.72 -18.43 -6.40
CA LYS A 209 -0.55 -18.77 -7.05
C LYS A 209 -0.55 -18.33 -8.52
N THR A 210 -0.19 -17.08 -8.80
CA THR A 210 -0.15 -16.54 -10.17
C THR A 210 0.85 -17.29 -11.04
N LEU A 211 2.08 -17.49 -10.55
CA LEU A 211 3.14 -18.20 -11.28
C LEU A 211 2.81 -19.67 -11.52
N ALA A 212 2.14 -20.34 -10.58
CA ALA A 212 1.68 -21.71 -10.77
C ALA A 212 0.65 -21.81 -11.89
N ALA A 213 -0.36 -20.92 -11.89
CA ALA A 213 -1.37 -20.87 -12.95
C ALA A 213 -0.75 -20.56 -14.32
N ASP A 214 0.23 -19.66 -14.36
CA ASP A 214 0.99 -19.31 -15.55
C ASP A 214 1.85 -20.48 -16.07
N HIS A 215 2.48 -21.21 -15.15
CA HIS A 215 3.29 -22.39 -15.47
C HIS A 215 2.42 -23.52 -16.04
N GLU A 216 1.27 -23.79 -15.43
CA GLU A 216 0.33 -24.80 -15.92
C GLU A 216 -0.16 -24.47 -17.33
N ARG A 217 -0.46 -23.19 -17.60
CA ARG A 217 -0.85 -22.72 -18.94
C ARG A 217 0.27 -22.88 -19.97
N LYS A 218 1.52 -22.58 -19.61
CA LYS A 218 2.69 -22.61 -20.51
C LYS A 218 3.25 -24.03 -20.70
N MET A 219 3.17 -24.88 -19.68
CA MET A 219 3.75 -26.23 -19.63
C MET A 219 2.78 -27.24 -18.99
N PRO A 220 1.67 -27.58 -19.67
CA PRO A 220 0.63 -28.45 -19.12
C PRO A 220 1.07 -29.89 -18.87
N GLN A 221 2.19 -30.33 -19.48
CA GLN A 221 2.76 -31.68 -19.29
C GLN A 221 3.87 -31.73 -18.23
N SER A 222 4.09 -30.64 -17.50
CA SER A 222 5.07 -30.61 -16.42
C SER A 222 4.67 -31.57 -15.30
N THR A 223 5.66 -32.23 -14.69
CA THR A 223 5.39 -33.01 -13.48
C THR A 223 5.06 -32.04 -12.33
N PRO A 224 4.19 -32.40 -11.37
CA PRO A 224 3.85 -31.52 -10.25
C PRO A 224 5.08 -31.01 -9.49
N GLN A 225 6.09 -31.88 -9.33
CA GLN A 225 7.33 -31.53 -8.63
C GLN A 225 8.26 -30.64 -9.47
N GLY A 226 8.21 -30.77 -10.80
CA GLY A 226 8.88 -29.85 -11.72
C GLY A 226 8.24 -28.46 -11.69
N ALA A 227 6.92 -28.38 -11.68
CA ALA A 227 6.17 -27.13 -11.60
C ALA A 227 6.48 -26.36 -10.31
N ILE A 228 6.43 -27.05 -9.15
CA ILE A 228 6.77 -26.44 -7.85
C ILE A 228 8.21 -25.90 -7.87
N ARG A 229 9.18 -26.67 -8.38
CA ARG A 229 10.58 -26.21 -8.47
C ARG A 229 10.74 -24.99 -9.37
N ALA A 230 10.02 -24.93 -10.49
CA ALA A 230 10.05 -23.81 -11.41
C ALA A 230 9.47 -22.54 -10.76
N VAL A 231 8.29 -22.64 -10.14
CA VAL A 231 7.65 -21.52 -9.42
C VAL A 231 8.55 -21.00 -8.30
N GLU A 232 9.13 -21.88 -7.49
CA GLU A 232 10.04 -21.48 -6.41
C GLU A 232 11.34 -20.86 -6.91
N ALA A 233 11.87 -21.29 -8.05
CA ALA A 233 13.04 -20.66 -8.67
C ALA A 233 12.72 -19.23 -9.12
N GLU A 234 11.53 -19.03 -9.65
CA GLU A 234 11.04 -17.77 -10.19
C GLU A 234 10.71 -16.76 -9.07
N VAL A 235 10.14 -17.21 -7.95
CA VAL A 235 9.98 -16.41 -6.72
C VAL A 235 11.34 -16.01 -6.14
N ARG A 236 12.30 -16.94 -6.05
CA ARG A 236 13.68 -16.62 -5.60
C ARG A 236 14.36 -15.57 -6.48
N GLN A 237 14.14 -15.64 -7.79
CA GLN A 237 14.69 -14.67 -8.73
C GLN A 237 14.11 -13.27 -8.50
N ARG A 238 12.80 -13.14 -8.29
CA ARG A 238 12.15 -11.86 -7.94
C ARG A 238 12.70 -11.29 -6.63
N HIS A 239 12.84 -12.11 -5.59
CA HIS A 239 13.48 -11.70 -4.33
C HIS A 239 14.92 -11.22 -4.53
N ARG A 240 15.70 -11.91 -5.37
CA ARG A 240 17.07 -11.50 -5.67
C ARG A 240 17.09 -10.12 -6.33
N GLN A 241 16.20 -9.88 -7.31
CA GLN A 241 16.05 -8.58 -7.97
C GLN A 241 15.64 -7.48 -6.98
N ALA A 242 14.64 -7.75 -6.13
CA ALA A 242 14.19 -6.82 -5.10
C ALA A 242 15.30 -6.42 -4.12
N ASN A 243 16.08 -7.39 -3.66
CA ASN A 243 17.21 -7.13 -2.77
C ASN A 243 18.32 -6.33 -3.48
N VAL A 244 18.63 -6.65 -4.74
CA VAL A 244 19.61 -5.88 -5.53
C VAL A 244 19.18 -4.41 -5.63
N ARG A 245 17.92 -4.14 -5.99
CA ARG A 245 17.39 -2.77 -6.07
C ARG A 245 17.44 -2.05 -4.72
N ARG A 246 17.13 -2.75 -3.62
CA ARG A 246 17.28 -2.21 -2.27
C ARG A 246 18.71 -1.81 -1.97
N TYR A 247 19.69 -2.68 -2.22
CA TYR A 247 21.09 -2.36 -2.00
C TYR A 247 21.54 -1.15 -2.83
N TYR A 248 21.13 -1.07 -4.10
CA TYR A 248 21.41 0.11 -4.93
C TYR A 248 20.80 1.38 -4.35
N ARG A 249 19.55 1.34 -3.87
CA ARG A 249 18.92 2.50 -3.24
C ARG A 249 19.67 2.92 -1.98
N ASN A 250 20.02 1.99 -1.10
CA ASN A 250 20.72 2.30 0.14
C ASN A 250 22.08 2.93 -0.15
N ILE A 251 22.87 2.32 -1.04
CA ILE A 251 24.19 2.85 -1.41
C ILE A 251 24.06 4.22 -2.08
N LEU A 252 23.23 4.35 -3.12
CA LEU A 252 23.21 5.56 -3.93
C LEU A 252 22.43 6.70 -3.26
N GLN A 253 21.27 6.42 -2.67
CA GLN A 253 20.39 7.45 -2.12
C GLN A 253 20.66 7.76 -0.66
N GLU A 254 20.98 6.77 0.16
CA GLU A 254 21.15 6.99 1.61
C GLU A 254 22.60 7.27 2.00
N HIS A 255 23.58 6.71 1.29
CA HIS A 255 25.00 6.90 1.61
C HIS A 255 25.69 7.87 0.66
N LEU A 256 25.57 7.67 -0.65
CA LEU A 256 26.30 8.48 -1.63
C LEU A 256 25.69 9.87 -1.82
N ARG A 257 24.37 9.98 -2.00
CA ARG A 257 23.70 11.26 -2.25
C ARG A 257 23.91 12.31 -1.16
N PRO A 258 23.84 12.00 0.15
CA PRO A 258 24.14 13.00 1.19
C PRO A 258 25.59 13.45 1.16
N GLN A 259 26.53 12.54 0.93
CA GLN A 259 27.95 12.86 0.81
C GLN A 259 28.22 13.76 -0.39
N LEU A 260 27.63 13.42 -1.55
CA LEU A 260 27.68 14.25 -2.75
C LEU A 260 27.02 15.61 -2.53
N LYS A 261 25.88 15.69 -1.84
CA LYS A 261 25.20 16.96 -1.56
C LYS A 261 26.05 17.86 -0.65
N ASN A 262 26.73 17.27 0.33
CA ASN A 262 27.63 17.98 1.24
C ASN A 262 28.94 18.39 0.56
N SER A 263 29.43 17.61 -0.40
CA SER A 263 30.60 17.96 -1.22
C SER A 263 30.28 18.95 -2.36
N LEU A 264 29.04 18.97 -2.86
CA LEU A 264 28.52 19.88 -3.88
C LEU A 264 28.37 21.32 -3.38
N GLN A 265 28.49 21.57 -2.07
CA GLN A 265 28.72 22.92 -1.56
C GLN A 265 30.11 23.46 -1.96
N TYR A 266 30.99 22.61 -2.55
CA TYR A 266 32.35 22.94 -2.98
C TYR A 266 32.72 22.56 -4.44
N SER A 267 31.88 21.90 -5.23
CA SER A 267 32.24 21.58 -6.63
C SER A 267 31.04 21.15 -7.46
N HIS A 268 30.81 21.82 -8.60
CA HIS A 268 29.67 21.63 -9.49
C HIS A 268 29.74 20.38 -10.41
N ASP A 269 30.80 19.56 -10.31
CA ASP A 269 31.15 18.52 -11.30
C ASP A 269 31.07 17.06 -10.83
N CYS A 270 30.80 16.78 -9.56
CA CYS A 270 30.96 15.43 -8.98
C CYS A 270 29.99 14.35 -9.52
N VAL A 271 28.81 14.75 -10.02
CA VAL A 271 27.79 13.80 -10.52
C VAL A 271 28.23 13.14 -11.84
N HIS A 272 29.00 13.86 -12.67
CA HIS A 272 29.58 13.28 -13.89
C HIS A 272 30.72 12.31 -13.56
N THR A 273 31.55 12.64 -12.57
CA THR A 273 32.70 11.82 -12.18
C THR A 273 32.33 10.48 -11.54
N CYS A 274 31.17 10.39 -10.87
CA CYS A 274 30.69 9.13 -10.29
C CYS A 274 29.93 8.23 -11.28
N ARG A 275 29.53 8.74 -12.44
CA ARG A 275 28.74 7.98 -13.42
C ARG A 275 29.59 7.03 -14.25
N ASP A 276 30.84 7.41 -14.52
CA ASP A 276 31.75 6.63 -15.36
C ASP A 276 32.21 5.31 -14.69
N PRO A 277 32.62 5.29 -13.39
CA PRO A 277 33.03 4.05 -12.72
C PRO A 277 31.88 3.04 -12.56
N LEU A 278 30.65 3.52 -12.31
CA LEU A 278 29.46 2.65 -12.20
C LEU A 278 29.08 2.04 -13.55
N SER A 279 29.34 2.74 -14.66
CA SER A 279 29.15 2.20 -16.01
C SER A 279 30.17 1.12 -16.37
N GLU A 280 31.40 1.24 -15.86
CA GLU A 280 32.45 0.22 -16.04
C GLU A 280 32.19 -1.03 -15.21
N VAL A 281 31.73 -0.88 -13.96
CA VAL A 281 31.31 -2.03 -13.12
C VAL A 281 30.15 -2.80 -13.75
N TRP A 282 29.21 -2.09 -14.40
CA TRP A 282 28.09 -2.73 -15.10
C TRP A 282 28.53 -3.48 -16.37
N LYS A 283 29.50 -2.93 -17.12
CA LYS A 283 30.13 -3.61 -18.27
C LYS A 283 30.93 -4.84 -17.84
N ALA A 284 31.70 -4.74 -16.74
CA ALA A 284 32.48 -5.85 -16.19
C ALA A 284 31.60 -6.98 -15.61
N GLY A 285 30.37 -6.68 -15.17
CA GLY A 285 29.39 -7.68 -14.75
C GLY A 285 28.80 -8.48 -15.92
N ASN A 286 28.58 -7.84 -17.07
CA ASN A 286 28.10 -8.49 -18.30
C ASN A 286 29.17 -9.34 -18.98
N GLU A 287 30.44 -8.94 -18.94
CA GLU A 287 31.55 -9.71 -19.55
C GLU A 287 31.92 -10.97 -18.74
N ASN A 288 31.57 -11.01 -17.45
CA ASN A 288 31.81 -12.16 -16.57
C ASN A 288 30.59 -13.07 -16.36
N GLY A 289 29.48 -12.83 -17.07
CA GLY A 289 28.31 -13.72 -17.07
C GLY A 289 27.54 -13.81 -15.74
N TYR A 290 27.53 -12.75 -14.94
CA TYR A 290 26.78 -12.69 -13.67
C TYR A 290 25.41 -12.02 -13.77
N VAL A 291 24.93 -11.74 -14.99
CA VAL A 291 23.56 -11.27 -15.30
C VAL A 291 22.95 -12.17 -16.37
#